data_AF-A0A9Q0AVU8-F1
#
_entry.id   AF-A0A9Q0AVU8-F1
#
_cell.length_a   1.000
_cell.length_b   1.000
_cell.length_c   1.000
_cell.angle_alpha   90.00
_cell.angle_beta   90.00
_cell.angle_gamma   90.00
#
_symmetry.space_group_name_H-M   'P 1'
#
loop_
_entity.id
_entity.type
_entity.pdbx_description
1 polymer ?
#
loop_
_entity_poly.entity_id
_entity_poly.type
_entity_poly.pdbx_seq_one_letter_code
_entity_poly.pdbx_strand_id
1 'polypeptide(L)'
;MVGRNAIGVELGKSIYDAEKTNDGRYTRIANPPKQLMLRAQLEYDCDGIRQPEIATNTNWKSYLDGPYVGTSWYGGEEYNATLEVQNWPSADGNIDQWEPVSIFKGPSGMMPGLIYPPLQVVELLPAKSVSGPVNGTYIFDFGVNVAGWYSLNINESTSTRIVMRPGEKVKNGTVDQSTSGKNVYDGYTSNGVPFTYRPKFVYHGFRYLGVNLTVQHLMQ
;
A
#
# COMPACT_ATOMS: atom_id res chain seq x y z
N MET A 1 -16.00 -18.78 18.32
CA MET A 1 -15.20 -17.66 18.86
C MET A 1 -15.94 -17.11 20.07
N VAL A 2 -15.36 -17.18 21.28
CA VAL A 2 -16.01 -16.63 22.48
C VAL A 2 -15.20 -15.43 22.93
N GLY A 3 -15.84 -14.26 23.08
CA GLY A 3 -15.19 -13.01 23.50
C GLY A 3 -15.43 -11.85 22.55
N ARG A 4 -14.75 -10.72 22.82
CA ARG A 4 -14.78 -9.54 21.94
C ARG A 4 -13.93 -9.81 20.71
N ASN A 5 -14.45 -9.44 19.53
CA ASN A 5 -13.78 -9.59 18.25
C ASN A 5 -13.81 -8.25 17.52
N ALA A 6 -12.82 -8.00 16.65
CA ALA A 6 -12.79 -6.85 15.77
C ALA A 6 -12.55 -7.29 14.33
N ILE A 7 -13.17 -6.57 13.39
CA ILE A 7 -12.89 -6.66 11.97
C ILE A 7 -12.41 -5.29 11.54
N GLY A 8 -11.21 -5.23 10.98
CA GLY A 8 -10.67 -4.02 10.38
C GLY A 8 -10.32 -4.25 8.92
N VAL A 9 -10.56 -3.22 8.11
CA VAL A 9 -10.27 -3.25 6.67
C VAL A 9 -9.60 -1.95 6.28
N GLU A 10 -8.52 -2.05 5.50
CA GLU A 10 -7.89 -0.90 4.86
C GLU A 10 -8.31 -0.85 3.40
N LEU A 11 -8.68 0.34 2.92
CA LEU A 11 -9.04 0.57 1.53
C LEU A 11 -7.95 1.39 0.85
N GLY A 12 -7.44 0.89 -0.28
CA GLY A 12 -6.57 1.66 -1.17
C GLY A 12 -7.32 2.13 -2.41
N LYS A 13 -6.86 3.24 -3.00
CA LYS A 13 -7.45 3.80 -4.22
C LYS A 13 -7.42 2.83 -5.40
N SER A 14 -6.24 2.24 -5.65
CA SER A 14 -5.97 1.33 -6.76
C SER A 14 -6.57 1.84 -8.08
N ILE A 15 -6.97 0.93 -8.97
CA ILE A 15 -7.60 1.29 -10.26
C ILE A 15 -9.00 1.88 -10.10
N TYR A 16 -9.67 1.64 -8.96
CA TYR A 16 -11.01 2.13 -8.70
C TYR A 16 -11.05 3.67 -8.70
N ASP A 17 -10.08 4.28 -8.00
CA ASP A 17 -9.82 5.72 -7.94
C ASP A 17 -8.41 6.03 -8.48
N ALA A 18 -8.23 5.91 -9.80
CA ALA A 18 -6.98 6.26 -10.48
C ALA A 18 -6.86 7.78 -10.73
N GLU A 19 -7.12 8.59 -9.70
CA GLU A 19 -6.95 10.04 -9.75
C GLU A 19 -5.49 10.41 -10.05
N LYS A 20 -5.29 11.48 -10.82
CA LYS A 20 -3.97 12.03 -11.09
C LYS A 20 -3.41 12.66 -9.81
N THR A 21 -2.19 12.33 -9.42
CA THR A 21 -1.56 12.95 -8.26
C THR A 21 -1.05 14.37 -8.59
N ASN A 22 -1.11 15.26 -7.61
CA ASN A 22 -0.68 16.66 -7.75
C ASN A 22 0.86 16.82 -7.76
N ASP A 23 1.60 15.81 -7.31
CA ASP A 23 3.07 15.79 -7.27
C ASP A 23 3.72 15.29 -8.58
N GLY A 24 2.91 15.15 -9.64
CA GLY A 24 3.40 14.85 -10.99
C GLY A 24 3.87 13.41 -11.19
N ARG A 25 3.39 12.45 -10.40
CA ARG A 25 3.66 11.03 -10.65
C ARG A 25 2.99 10.56 -11.94
N TYR A 26 3.53 9.47 -12.49
CA TYR A 26 2.95 8.83 -13.65
C TYR A 26 1.47 8.50 -13.43
N THR A 27 0.65 8.76 -14.45
CA THR A 27 -0.76 8.34 -14.48
C THR A 27 -1.09 8.04 -15.93
N ARG A 28 -1.45 6.79 -16.23
CA ARG A 28 -1.82 6.39 -17.59
C ARG A 28 -3.29 6.67 -17.88
N ILE A 29 -4.16 6.34 -16.93
CA ILE A 29 -5.60 6.57 -17.00
C ILE A 29 -5.96 7.41 -15.79
N ALA A 30 -6.55 8.58 -16.03
CA ALA A 30 -7.01 9.49 -14.99
C ALA A 30 -8.53 9.41 -14.91
N ASN A 31 -9.04 9.00 -13.74
CA ASN A 31 -10.48 9.05 -13.43
C ASN A 31 -10.76 10.22 -12.48
N PRO A 32 -11.98 10.79 -12.50
CA PRO A 32 -12.42 11.69 -11.44
C PRO A 32 -12.32 11.00 -10.06
N PRO A 33 -12.03 11.76 -8.99
CA PRO A 33 -11.90 11.21 -7.64
C PRO A 33 -13.17 10.47 -7.23
N LYS A 34 -13.01 9.30 -6.63
CA LYS A 34 -14.14 8.48 -6.11
C LYS A 34 -13.98 8.21 -4.62
N GLN A 35 -15.12 8.12 -3.93
CA GLN A 35 -15.13 7.65 -2.55
C GLN A 35 -14.82 6.15 -2.50
N LEU A 36 -13.87 5.77 -1.65
CA LEU A 36 -13.59 4.37 -1.35
C LEU A 36 -14.77 3.78 -0.56
N MET A 37 -15.19 2.59 -0.95
CA MET A 37 -16.35 1.92 -0.37
C MET A 37 -15.99 0.49 0.00
N LEU A 38 -16.53 0.04 1.12
CA LEU A 38 -16.46 -1.34 1.56
C LEU A 38 -17.87 -1.95 1.57
N ARG A 39 -17.99 -3.16 1.02
CA ARG A 39 -19.12 -4.04 1.25
C ARG A 39 -18.58 -5.36 1.75
N ALA A 40 -18.88 -5.72 2.98
CA ALA A 40 -18.41 -6.95 3.62
C ALA A 40 -19.53 -7.56 4.47
N GLN A 41 -19.48 -8.88 4.58
CA GLN A 41 -20.48 -9.69 5.24
C GLN A 41 -19.77 -10.90 5.86
N LEU A 42 -19.87 -11.04 7.19
CA LEU A 42 -19.38 -12.19 7.93
C LEU A 42 -20.57 -13.07 8.33
N GLU A 43 -20.38 -14.34 8.05
CA GLU A 43 -21.33 -15.41 8.15
C GLU A 43 -20.66 -16.57 8.89
N TYR A 44 -21.22 -17.00 10.01
CA TYR A 44 -20.60 -18.07 10.80
C TYR A 44 -21.64 -18.88 11.58
N ASP A 45 -21.24 -20.10 11.92
CA ASP A 45 -22.06 -21.07 12.65
C ASP A 45 -21.38 -21.40 13.98
N CYS A 46 -22.18 -21.68 15.01
CA CYS A 46 -21.72 -22.15 16.31
C CYS A 46 -22.54 -23.39 16.68
N ASP A 47 -21.85 -24.52 16.89
CA ASP A 47 -22.48 -25.81 17.22
C ASP A 47 -23.58 -26.21 16.22
N GLY A 48 -23.34 -25.96 14.93
CA GLY A 48 -24.28 -26.22 13.84
C GLY A 48 -25.43 -25.21 13.72
N ILE A 49 -25.43 -24.16 14.54
CA ILE A 49 -26.46 -23.10 14.52
C ILE A 49 -25.90 -21.85 13.86
N ARG A 50 -26.57 -21.43 12.78
CA ARG A 50 -26.29 -20.20 12.08
C ARG A 50 -26.45 -18.99 12.98
N GLN A 51 -25.41 -18.15 13.07
CA GLN A 51 -25.46 -16.90 13.82
C GLN A 51 -25.94 -15.74 12.96
N PRO A 52 -26.40 -14.62 13.58
CA PRO A 52 -26.74 -13.40 12.85
C PRO A 52 -25.57 -12.90 12.01
N GLU A 53 -25.90 -12.46 10.80
CA GLU A 53 -24.96 -11.85 9.87
C GLU A 53 -24.36 -10.56 10.44
N ILE A 54 -23.06 -10.39 10.25
CA ILE A 54 -22.35 -9.14 10.58
C ILE A 54 -21.94 -8.50 9.26
N ALA A 55 -22.63 -7.43 8.86
CA ALA A 55 -22.35 -6.73 7.61
C ALA A 55 -21.94 -5.27 7.80
N THR A 56 -21.36 -4.70 6.75
CA THR A 56 -21.11 -3.25 6.64
C THR A 56 -22.41 -2.47 6.78
N ASN A 57 -22.43 -1.53 7.71
CA ASN A 57 -23.56 -0.64 8.01
C ASN A 57 -23.06 0.67 8.66
N THR A 58 -23.98 1.53 9.11
CA THR A 58 -23.66 2.83 9.74
C THR A 58 -22.99 2.76 11.10
N ASN A 59 -22.92 1.58 11.73
CA ASN A 59 -22.24 1.41 13.02
C ASN A 59 -20.73 1.19 12.86
N TRP A 60 -20.26 0.99 11.63
CA TRP A 60 -18.83 0.97 11.34
C TRP A 60 -18.24 2.37 11.52
N LYS A 61 -16.96 2.40 11.88
CA LYS A 61 -16.18 3.63 11.94
C LYS A 61 -15.03 3.58 10.94
N SER A 62 -14.58 4.76 10.50
CA SER A 62 -13.41 4.95 9.66
C SER A 62 -12.40 5.88 10.31
N TYR A 63 -11.14 5.68 9.96
CA TYR A 63 -10.03 6.54 10.33
C TYR A 63 -9.23 6.85 9.07
N LEU A 64 -9.02 8.14 8.78
CA LEU A 64 -8.42 8.60 7.53
C LEU A 64 -6.94 9.00 7.68
N ASP A 65 -6.47 9.22 8.91
CA ASP A 65 -5.11 9.68 9.21
C ASP A 65 -4.14 8.51 9.45
N GLY A 66 -4.32 7.42 8.68
CA GLY A 66 -3.48 6.22 8.77
C GLY A 66 -2.10 6.39 8.11
N PRO A 67 -1.27 5.32 8.13
CA PRO A 67 0.11 5.40 7.66
C PRO A 67 0.25 5.50 6.14
N TYR A 68 -0.77 5.17 5.36
CA TYR A 68 -0.76 5.33 3.90
C TYR A 68 -1.13 6.77 3.51
N VAL A 69 -0.14 7.65 3.47
CA VAL A 69 -0.32 9.10 3.18
C VAL A 69 -0.43 9.41 1.69
N GLY A 70 -0.23 8.41 0.82
CA GLY A 70 -0.40 8.55 -0.61
C GLY A 70 -0.50 7.19 -1.30
N THR A 71 -1.46 7.03 -2.20
CA THR A 71 -1.60 5.83 -3.03
C THR A 71 -1.93 6.25 -4.46
N SER A 72 -1.24 5.67 -5.44
CA SER A 72 -1.52 5.86 -6.85
C SER A 72 -1.24 4.58 -7.61
N TRP A 73 -2.24 4.06 -8.31
CA TRP A 73 -2.11 2.83 -9.09
C TRP A 73 -0.90 2.81 -10.04
N TYR A 74 -0.58 3.97 -10.63
CA TYR A 74 0.54 4.13 -11.56
C TYR A 74 1.76 4.79 -10.93
N GLY A 75 1.55 5.63 -9.92
CA GLY A 75 2.60 6.47 -9.34
C GLY A 75 3.35 5.85 -8.16
N GLY A 76 2.81 4.78 -7.58
CA GLY A 76 3.34 4.15 -6.36
C GLY A 76 2.64 4.63 -5.08
N GLU A 77 3.27 4.36 -3.94
CA GLU A 77 2.67 4.46 -2.61
C GLU A 77 3.58 5.22 -1.63
N GLU A 78 2.98 5.89 -0.65
CA GLU A 78 3.67 6.60 0.42
C GLU A 78 3.20 6.06 1.75
N TYR A 79 4.15 5.60 2.54
CA TYR A 79 3.91 5.06 3.86
C TYR A 79 4.70 5.83 4.90
N ASN A 80 4.02 6.36 5.91
CA ASN A 80 4.63 6.99 7.06
C ASN A 80 4.40 6.15 8.32
N ALA A 81 5.42 5.43 8.76
CA ALA A 81 5.34 4.57 9.94
C ALA A 81 5.12 5.35 11.24
N THR A 82 5.35 6.67 11.26
CA THR A 82 5.05 7.49 12.44
C THR A 82 3.55 7.67 12.66
N LEU A 83 2.72 7.30 11.69
CA LEU A 83 1.25 7.38 11.73
C LEU A 83 0.60 5.99 11.88
N GLU A 84 1.37 4.96 12.22
CA GLU A 84 0.80 3.64 12.50
C GLU A 84 -0.20 3.72 13.66
N VAL A 85 -1.39 3.17 13.43
CA VAL A 85 -2.44 3.08 14.44
C VAL A 85 -2.13 1.87 15.32
N GLN A 86 -1.62 2.14 16.52
CA GLN A 86 -1.25 1.08 17.47
C GLN A 86 -2.46 0.21 17.83
N ASN A 87 -2.23 -1.09 17.93
CA ASN A 87 -3.24 -2.10 18.28
C ASN A 87 -4.46 -2.13 17.35
N TRP A 88 -4.32 -1.66 16.10
CA TRP A 88 -5.32 -1.85 15.06
C TRP A 88 -4.92 -2.97 14.08
N PRO A 89 -5.86 -3.83 13.64
CA PRO A 89 -7.20 -4.01 14.18
C PRO A 89 -7.20 -4.91 15.43
N SER A 90 -7.81 -4.44 16.52
CA SER A 90 -8.00 -5.25 17.74
C SER A 90 -9.33 -4.92 18.40
N ALA A 91 -9.91 -5.92 19.07
CA ALA A 91 -11.11 -5.75 19.87
C ALA A 91 -10.92 -4.78 21.05
N ASP A 92 -9.67 -4.62 21.48
CA ASP A 92 -9.25 -3.71 22.56
C ASP A 92 -8.54 -2.45 22.02
N GLY A 93 -8.58 -2.21 20.71
CA GLY A 93 -8.03 -1.02 20.09
C GLY A 93 -8.80 0.25 20.47
N ASN A 94 -8.10 1.37 20.62
CA ASN A 94 -8.74 2.67 20.84
C ASN A 94 -9.32 3.21 19.52
N ILE A 95 -10.63 3.48 19.52
CA ILE A 95 -11.37 4.01 18.36
C ILE A 95 -12.07 5.35 18.66
N ASP A 96 -11.57 6.10 19.65
CA ASP A 96 -12.17 7.37 20.09
C ASP A 96 -12.05 8.46 19.02
N GLN A 97 -10.95 8.46 18.27
CA GLN A 97 -10.71 9.40 17.15
C GLN A 97 -11.32 8.93 15.83
N TRP A 98 -12.04 7.80 15.82
CA TRP A 98 -12.63 7.26 14.61
C TRP A 98 -14.02 7.84 14.38
N GLU A 99 -14.32 8.18 13.14
CA GLU A 99 -15.57 8.80 12.74
C GLU A 99 -16.57 7.77 12.20
N PRO A 100 -17.89 7.98 12.35
CA PRO A 100 -18.90 7.15 11.71
C PRO A 100 -18.71 7.11 10.18
N VAL A 101 -18.90 5.93 9.58
CA VAL A 101 -18.85 5.82 8.11
C VAL A 101 -20.06 6.50 7.44
N SER A 102 -19.86 6.99 6.23
CA SER A 102 -20.94 7.46 5.35
C SER A 102 -21.40 6.35 4.41
N ILE A 103 -22.70 6.31 4.09
CA ILE A 103 -23.26 5.38 3.10
C ILE A 103 -23.25 6.06 1.73
N PHE A 104 -22.63 5.39 0.75
CA PHE A 104 -22.64 5.81 -0.65
C PHE A 104 -23.38 4.78 -1.52
N LYS A 105 -23.96 5.26 -2.62
CA LYS A 105 -24.46 4.38 -3.66
C LYS A 105 -23.27 3.79 -4.41
N GLY A 106 -23.07 2.49 -4.26
CA GLY A 106 -22.04 1.75 -4.97
C GLY A 106 -22.28 1.67 -6.48
N PRO A 107 -21.30 1.14 -7.24
CA PRO A 107 -21.47 0.87 -8.67
C PRO A 107 -22.68 -0.04 -8.91
N SER A 108 -23.39 0.19 -10.03
CA SER A 108 -24.50 -0.66 -10.47
C SER A 108 -24.00 -1.98 -11.05
N GLY A 109 -24.85 -3.01 -10.99
CA GLY A 109 -24.57 -4.33 -11.56
C GLY A 109 -24.64 -5.46 -10.55
N MET A 110 -24.42 -6.67 -11.03
CA MET A 110 -24.30 -7.87 -10.19
C MET A 110 -22.88 -7.94 -9.61
N MET A 111 -22.75 -8.36 -8.36
CA MET A 111 -21.47 -8.74 -7.77
C MET A 111 -21.30 -10.26 -7.98
N PRO A 112 -20.64 -10.71 -9.06
CA PRO A 112 -20.39 -12.13 -9.23
C PRO A 112 -19.45 -12.63 -8.13
N GLY A 113 -19.58 -13.91 -7.79
CA GLY A 113 -18.53 -14.59 -7.05
C GLY A 113 -17.20 -14.59 -7.82
N LEU A 114 -16.14 -15.07 -7.18
CA LEU A 114 -14.84 -15.16 -7.81
C LEU A 114 -14.88 -16.14 -9.00
N ILE A 115 -14.62 -15.63 -10.22
CA ILE A 115 -14.65 -16.41 -11.46
C ILE A 115 -13.25 -16.77 -12.00
N TYR A 116 -12.19 -16.22 -11.41
CA TYR A 116 -10.79 -16.50 -11.76
C TYR A 116 -9.93 -16.60 -10.49
N PRO A 117 -8.79 -17.32 -10.50
CA PRO A 117 -7.89 -17.36 -9.35
C PRO A 117 -7.48 -15.95 -8.88
N PRO A 118 -7.36 -15.72 -7.57
CA PRO A 118 -6.96 -14.41 -7.05
C PRO A 118 -5.48 -14.14 -7.37
N LEU A 119 -5.08 -12.86 -7.33
CA LEU A 119 -3.67 -12.49 -7.35
C LEU A 119 -2.99 -13.00 -6.08
N GLN A 120 -1.87 -13.69 -6.24
CA GLN A 120 -1.08 -14.28 -5.15
C GLN A 120 0.41 -14.10 -5.40
N VAL A 121 1.20 -14.08 -4.33
CA VAL A 121 2.66 -14.18 -4.43
C VAL A 121 2.99 -15.61 -4.84
N VAL A 122 3.57 -15.78 -6.03
CA VAL A 122 3.91 -17.10 -6.58
C VAL A 122 5.39 -17.44 -6.43
N GLU A 123 6.25 -16.43 -6.23
CA GLU A 123 7.69 -16.60 -6.11
C GLU A 123 8.30 -15.45 -5.30
N LEU A 124 9.36 -15.74 -4.54
CA LEU A 124 10.19 -14.75 -3.85
C LEU A 124 11.58 -14.72 -4.52
N LEU A 125 11.93 -13.57 -5.09
CA LEU A 125 13.17 -13.38 -5.82
C LEU A 125 14.13 -12.49 -5.02
N PRO A 126 15.22 -13.03 -4.45
CA PRO A 126 16.24 -12.19 -3.84
C PRO A 126 16.98 -11.38 -4.92
N ALA A 127 17.42 -10.17 -4.56
CA ALA A 127 18.30 -9.39 -5.42
C ALA A 127 19.59 -10.19 -5.69
N LYS A 128 19.99 -10.27 -6.96
CA LYS A 128 21.20 -10.97 -7.42
C LYS A 128 22.47 -10.15 -7.15
N SER A 129 22.35 -8.83 -7.16
CA SER A 129 23.44 -7.93 -6.83
C SER A 129 22.92 -6.59 -6.32
N VAL A 130 23.76 -5.91 -5.56
CA VAL A 130 23.58 -4.51 -5.16
C VAL A 130 24.81 -3.72 -5.59
N SER A 131 24.61 -2.54 -6.14
CA SER A 131 25.69 -1.63 -6.55
C SER A 131 25.44 -0.21 -6.05
N GLY A 132 26.49 0.61 -6.01
CA GLY A 132 26.45 1.99 -5.52
C GLY A 132 26.94 2.16 -4.06
N PRO A 133 26.63 3.31 -3.43
CA PRO A 133 25.71 4.32 -3.92
C PRO A 133 26.34 5.20 -5.02
N VAL A 134 25.59 5.46 -6.09
CA VAL A 134 25.91 6.51 -7.08
C VAL A 134 24.95 7.67 -6.81
N ASN A 135 25.48 8.86 -6.50
CA ASN A 135 24.69 10.02 -6.07
C ASN A 135 23.71 9.68 -4.93
N GLY A 136 24.16 8.91 -3.94
CA GLY A 136 23.35 8.50 -2.79
C GLY A 136 22.29 7.42 -3.08
N THR A 137 22.27 6.83 -4.28
CA THR A 137 21.29 5.79 -4.65
C THR A 137 21.97 4.44 -4.81
N TYR A 138 21.48 3.43 -4.09
CA TYR A 138 21.82 2.02 -4.29
C TYR A 138 20.95 1.42 -5.40
N ILE A 139 21.50 0.53 -6.21
CA ILE A 139 20.77 -0.18 -7.26
C ILE A 139 20.77 -1.67 -6.95
N PHE A 140 19.60 -2.22 -6.73
CA PHE A 140 19.35 -3.66 -6.60
C PHE A 140 18.99 -4.20 -7.99
N ASP A 141 19.65 -5.27 -8.44
CA ASP A 141 19.30 -6.00 -9.66
C ASP A 141 18.74 -7.37 -9.28
N PHE A 142 17.49 -7.67 -9.66
CA PHE A 142 16.83 -8.95 -9.42
C PHE A 142 17.20 -10.01 -10.47
N GLY A 143 17.92 -9.63 -11.52
CA GLY A 143 18.37 -10.50 -12.61
C GLY A 143 17.29 -10.83 -13.65
N VAL A 144 16.02 -10.57 -13.32
CA VAL A 144 14.86 -10.83 -14.17
C VAL A 144 13.87 -9.67 -14.05
N ASN A 145 13.21 -9.33 -15.16
CA ASN A 145 12.14 -8.34 -15.17
C ASN A 145 10.83 -9.00 -14.72
N VAL A 146 10.17 -8.45 -13.71
CA VAL A 146 8.98 -9.04 -13.09
C VAL A 146 7.85 -8.04 -12.95
N ALA A 147 6.62 -8.55 -12.89
CA ALA A 147 5.47 -7.81 -12.43
C ALA A 147 5.19 -8.20 -10.98
N GLY A 148 5.30 -7.24 -10.05
CA GLY A 148 5.10 -7.51 -8.63
C GLY A 148 5.51 -6.34 -7.77
N TRP A 149 5.89 -6.61 -6.53
CA TRP A 149 6.40 -5.63 -5.60
C TRP A 149 7.65 -6.17 -4.92
N TYR A 150 8.41 -5.28 -4.31
CA TYR A 150 9.62 -5.61 -3.56
C TYR A 150 9.36 -5.56 -2.06
N SER A 151 10.22 -6.23 -1.31
CA SER A 151 10.22 -6.19 0.14
C SER A 151 11.60 -5.79 0.64
N LEU A 152 11.66 -4.79 1.52
CA LEU A 152 12.91 -4.29 2.10
C LEU A 152 12.83 -4.32 3.63
N ASN A 153 13.84 -4.88 4.26
CA ASN A 153 14.06 -4.72 5.69
C ASN A 153 14.74 -3.39 5.93
N ILE A 154 14.09 -2.53 6.69
CA ILE A 154 14.51 -1.16 6.99
C ILE A 154 14.76 -1.08 8.49
N ASN A 155 15.92 -0.55 8.87
CA ASN A 155 16.29 -0.27 10.25
C ASN A 155 16.98 1.09 10.30
N GLU A 156 16.17 2.14 10.21
CA GLU A 156 16.62 3.52 10.09
C GLU A 156 16.03 4.36 11.21
N SER A 157 16.71 5.45 11.58
CA SER A 157 16.22 6.39 12.59
C SER A 157 14.85 6.98 12.23
N THR A 158 14.09 7.38 13.25
CA THR A 158 12.82 8.09 13.09
C THR A 158 12.96 9.26 12.12
N SER A 159 11.96 9.46 11.27
CA SER A 159 11.91 10.50 10.23
C SER A 159 12.92 10.35 9.09
N THR A 160 13.72 9.28 9.05
CA THR A 160 14.46 8.93 7.84
C THR A 160 13.49 8.52 6.75
N ARG A 161 13.59 9.17 5.59
CA ARG A 161 12.79 8.87 4.41
C ARG A 161 13.59 8.04 3.43
N ILE A 162 13.01 6.92 3.01
CA ILE A 162 13.55 6.00 2.02
C ILE A 162 12.66 6.07 0.79
N VAL A 163 13.27 6.32 -0.36
CA VAL A 163 12.56 6.40 -1.65
C VAL A 163 13.05 5.28 -2.55
N MET A 164 12.10 4.49 -3.03
CA MET A 164 12.32 3.33 -3.87
C MET A 164 11.76 3.58 -5.28
N ARG A 165 12.62 3.50 -6.29
CA ARG A 165 12.30 3.74 -7.70
C ARG A 165 12.44 2.46 -8.50
N PRO A 166 11.34 1.79 -8.86
CA PRO A 166 11.39 0.61 -9.72
C PRO A 166 11.67 1.01 -11.17
N GLY A 167 12.35 0.14 -11.92
CA GLY A 167 12.47 0.29 -13.37
C GLY A 167 13.03 -0.93 -14.08
N GLU A 168 12.86 -0.96 -15.39
CA GLU A 168 13.29 -2.08 -16.24
C GLU A 168 14.75 -1.94 -16.72
N LYS A 169 15.33 -0.74 -16.61
CA LYS A 169 16.66 -0.39 -17.13
C LYS A 169 17.46 0.42 -16.12
N VAL A 170 18.78 0.41 -16.33
CA VAL A 170 19.74 1.29 -15.66
C VAL A 170 20.48 2.10 -16.71
N LYS A 171 20.66 3.39 -16.45
CA LYS A 171 21.45 4.30 -17.29
C LYS A 171 22.29 5.19 -16.38
N ASN A 172 23.60 5.28 -16.64
CA ASN A 172 24.52 6.12 -15.88
C ASN A 172 24.49 5.87 -14.35
N GLY A 173 24.36 4.60 -13.94
CA GLY A 173 24.34 4.23 -12.52
C GLY A 173 23.04 4.56 -11.77
N THR A 174 21.97 4.96 -12.46
CA THR A 174 20.65 5.16 -11.88
C THR A 174 19.56 4.39 -12.63
N VAL A 175 18.43 4.13 -11.97
CA VAL A 175 17.26 3.52 -12.61
C VAL A 175 16.71 4.45 -13.69
N ASP A 176 16.47 3.89 -14.87
CA ASP A 176 15.82 4.59 -15.98
C ASP A 176 14.37 4.14 -16.13
N GLN A 177 13.44 5.07 -15.88
CA GLN A 177 12.00 4.82 -15.97
C GLN A 177 11.39 5.26 -17.31
N SER A 178 12.21 5.46 -18.34
CA SER A 178 11.75 5.82 -19.69
C SER A 178 10.72 4.84 -20.29
N THR A 179 10.66 3.61 -19.77
CA THR A 179 9.76 2.52 -20.20
C THR A 179 8.71 2.15 -19.15
N SER A 180 8.95 2.41 -17.87
CA SER A 180 8.08 2.06 -16.74
C SER A 180 7.08 3.16 -16.34
N GLY A 181 7.24 4.38 -16.88
CA GLY A 181 6.48 5.57 -16.49
C GLY A 181 7.36 6.58 -15.76
N LYS A 182 7.15 7.88 -15.98
CA LYS A 182 8.00 8.91 -15.36
C LYS A 182 7.57 9.20 -13.92
N ASN A 183 8.55 9.31 -13.02
CA ASN A 183 8.31 9.68 -11.61
C ASN A 183 7.42 8.65 -10.89
N VAL A 184 7.73 7.37 -11.05
CA VAL A 184 7.09 6.27 -10.31
C VAL A 184 7.97 5.96 -9.10
N TYR A 185 7.41 5.99 -7.90
CA TYR A 185 8.18 5.67 -6.70
C TYR A 185 7.29 5.29 -5.55
N ASP A 186 7.83 4.44 -4.69
CA ASP A 186 7.30 4.24 -3.36
C ASP A 186 8.18 4.97 -2.34
N GLY A 187 7.56 5.45 -1.26
CA GLY A 187 8.25 6.13 -0.18
C GLY A 187 7.88 5.52 1.17
N TYR A 188 8.87 5.42 2.04
CA TYR A 188 8.71 4.97 3.42
C TYR A 188 9.38 5.97 4.36
N THR A 189 8.65 6.43 5.38
CA THR A 189 9.20 7.24 6.47
C THR A 189 9.28 6.39 7.74
N SER A 190 10.49 6.22 8.26
CA SER A 190 10.75 5.39 9.45
C SER A 190 10.21 6.03 10.73
N ASN A 191 9.72 5.20 11.65
CA ASN A 191 9.42 5.59 13.02
C ASN A 191 10.57 5.26 14.00
N GLY A 192 11.68 4.69 13.52
CA GLY A 192 12.82 4.27 14.35
C GLY A 192 12.78 2.80 14.78
N VAL A 193 11.74 2.06 14.39
CA VAL A 193 11.59 0.62 14.67
C VAL A 193 11.90 -0.17 13.39
N PRO A 194 12.64 -1.30 13.48
CA PRO A 194 12.84 -2.17 12.32
C PRO A 194 11.52 -2.59 11.67
N PHE A 195 11.44 -2.44 10.35
CA PHE A 195 10.21 -2.68 9.60
C PHE A 195 10.50 -3.36 8.26
N THR A 196 9.67 -4.32 7.88
CA THR A 196 9.71 -4.93 6.54
C THR A 196 8.70 -4.21 5.65
N TYR A 197 9.17 -3.23 4.89
CA TYR A 197 8.31 -2.50 3.97
C TYR A 197 8.00 -3.33 2.72
N ARG A 198 6.73 -3.27 2.29
CA ARG A 198 6.26 -3.68 0.97
C ARG A 198 5.08 -2.77 0.58
N PRO A 199 4.97 -2.34 -0.69
CA PRO A 199 3.77 -1.69 -1.18
C PRO A 199 2.54 -2.60 -1.03
N LYS A 200 1.37 -2.04 -0.74
CA LYS A 200 0.14 -2.81 -0.52
C LYS A 200 -0.89 -2.68 -1.63
N PHE A 201 -1.07 -1.47 -2.19
CA PHE A 201 -2.16 -1.19 -3.13
C PHE A 201 -1.70 -1.00 -4.59
N VAL A 202 -0.44 -1.30 -4.86
CA VAL A 202 0.22 -1.12 -6.16
C VAL A 202 1.12 -2.32 -6.50
N TYR A 203 1.44 -2.48 -7.78
CA TYR A 203 2.52 -3.33 -8.26
C TYR A 203 3.26 -2.62 -9.40
N HIS A 204 4.49 -3.04 -9.65
CA HIS A 204 5.39 -2.45 -10.62
C HIS A 204 5.90 -3.51 -11.61
N GLY A 205 6.21 -3.08 -12.83
CA GLY A 205 7.05 -3.82 -13.76
C GLY A 205 8.50 -3.38 -13.60
N PHE A 206 9.38 -4.25 -13.12
CA PHE A 206 10.77 -3.88 -12.84
C PHE A 206 11.74 -5.07 -12.82
N ARG A 207 13.00 -4.77 -13.16
CA ARG A 207 14.17 -5.61 -12.88
C ARG A 207 15.10 -4.98 -11.86
N TYR A 208 15.12 -3.65 -11.81
CA TYR A 208 16.00 -2.88 -10.95
C TYR A 208 15.20 -2.06 -9.96
N LEU A 209 15.76 -1.88 -8.76
CA LEU A 209 15.22 -1.00 -7.76
C LEU A 209 16.29 -0.02 -7.29
N GLY A 210 16.04 1.27 -7.50
CA GLY A 210 16.86 2.35 -6.98
C GLY A 210 16.39 2.75 -5.60
N VAL A 211 17.26 2.69 -4.60
CA VAL A 211 16.94 3.00 -3.19
C VAL A 211 17.80 4.16 -2.74
N ASN A 212 17.16 5.26 -2.34
CA ASN A 212 17.81 6.45 -1.83
C ASN A 212 17.28 6.78 -0.44
N LEU A 213 18.19 7.14 0.46
CA LEU A 213 17.86 7.60 1.81
C LEU A 213 18.06 9.11 1.87
N THR A 214 17.05 9.81 2.38
CA THR A 214 17.13 11.24 2.69
C THR A 214 16.65 11.45 4.12
N VAL A 215 17.44 12.12 4.93
CA VAL A 215 16.98 12.60 6.24
C VAL A 215 16.10 13.82 5.97
N GLN A 216 14.77 13.71 6.18
CA GLN A 216 13.94 14.90 6.21
C GLN A 216 14.28 15.65 7.50
N HIS A 217 15.02 16.76 7.38
CA HIS A 217 14.94 17.80 8.40
C HIS A 217 13.56 18.40 8.24
N LEU A 218 12.63 18.02 9.12
CA LEU A 218 11.35 18.69 9.27
C LEU A 218 11.69 20.17 9.55
N MET A 219 11.49 21.04 8.55
CA MET A 219 11.39 22.46 8.83
C MET A 219 10.12 22.64 9.64
N GLN A 220 10.30 23.09 10.89
CA GLN A 220 9.23 23.50 11.80
C GLN A 220 8.37 24.60 11.19
#